data_AF-U6JNI1-F1
#
_entry.id   AF-U6JNI1-F1
#
_cell.length_a   1.000
_cell.length_b   1.000
_cell.length_c   1.000
_cell.angle_alpha   90.00
_cell.angle_beta   90.00
_cell.angle_gamma   90.00
#
_symmetry.space_group_name_H-M   'P 1'
#
loop_
_entity.id
_entity.type
_entity.pdbx_description
1 polymer ?
#
loop_
_entity_poly.entity_id
_entity_poly.type
_entity_poly.pdbx_seq_one_letter_code
_entity_poly.pdbx_strand_id
1 'polypeptide(L)'
;MSLIKDGNVGGQKEAVTAGGSLPKLRGDALIALEPFEGVFGSKKTRKRPRLQAADLTTLASQAAEREAAFEKSAASSAAVADSGGEGCPVESIYQKGTSRRIWGELYKVIDASDVLVQVVDARDPMGTRCTRLERYLKAQRSSKHLVLVINKVDLVPPRVAQHWLRQLSKEMPTLLMQADKNKKNIGRTQLFQLLRQYGQLLSDRKHVSIGFFGYPNTRVWQYVALTSKLYLIDCPGIVPISSDAGSDTDKVMRGVVRPERIAAPEEHIGTVLERVKREAVITRYGLNQTTTWEDAEEFLALLAVRLGKLKKGGEPDISTAARIMLYDLQRGKLPYYVLPPGMANEAADIGEQDSHAQLNGALAFPEGTSVLLTDVASKSRDNEEEEPSGSAEGGVAQEEEGNETVGSAAAVRAKPSPDGISMPNKRAKTMSSISP
;
A
#
# COMPACT_ATOMS: atom_id res chain seq x y z
N MET A 1 11.75 57.02 -23.05
CA MET A 1 11.17 56.38 -21.84
C MET A 1 10.32 55.21 -22.31
N SER A 2 10.31 54.03 -21.69
CA SER A 2 11.07 53.55 -20.52
C SER A 2 11.40 52.05 -20.66
N LEU A 3 12.37 51.58 -19.87
CA LEU A 3 12.87 50.21 -19.83
C LEU A 3 11.77 49.13 -19.82
N ILE A 4 11.81 48.22 -20.80
CA ILE A 4 11.31 46.85 -20.62
C ILE A 4 12.55 45.97 -20.43
N LYS A 5 12.61 45.26 -19.31
CA LYS A 5 13.80 44.53 -18.85
C LYS A 5 14.04 43.25 -19.65
N ASP A 6 15.29 42.83 -19.72
CA ASP A 6 15.71 41.50 -20.18
C ASP A 6 15.12 40.37 -19.30
N GLY A 7 13.93 39.92 -19.67
CA GLY A 7 13.28 38.74 -19.10
C GLY A 7 13.81 37.47 -19.76
N ASN A 8 14.84 36.85 -19.17
CA ASN A 8 15.40 35.58 -19.62
C ASN A 8 14.39 34.42 -19.45
N VAL A 9 13.48 34.27 -20.41
CA VAL A 9 12.61 33.09 -20.56
C VAL A 9 13.31 32.12 -21.50
N GLY A 10 13.93 31.07 -20.93
CA GLY A 10 14.82 30.14 -21.61
C GLY A 10 14.16 29.18 -22.61
N GLY A 11 13.45 29.71 -23.60
CA GLY A 11 13.07 28.95 -24.79
C GLY A 11 14.29 28.78 -25.70
N GLN A 12 14.85 27.56 -25.75
CA GLN A 12 15.86 27.23 -26.76
C GLN A 12 15.27 27.47 -28.15
N LYS A 13 15.97 28.25 -28.98
CA LYS A 13 15.69 28.35 -30.40
C LYS A 13 16.17 27.07 -31.08
N GLU A 14 15.36 26.02 -31.04
CA GLU A 14 15.56 24.86 -31.91
C GLU A 14 15.63 25.36 -33.36
N ALA A 15 16.75 25.04 -34.03
CA ALA A 15 16.93 25.37 -35.42
C ALA A 15 15.92 24.59 -36.28
N VAL A 16 15.60 25.13 -37.46
CA VAL A 16 14.71 24.45 -38.42
C VAL A 16 15.29 23.07 -38.75
N THR A 17 14.60 22.02 -38.31
CA THR A 17 14.99 20.64 -38.62
C THR A 17 14.82 20.37 -40.11
N ALA A 18 15.68 19.51 -40.67
CA ALA A 18 15.88 19.33 -42.11
C ALA A 18 14.72 18.64 -42.88
N GLY A 19 13.49 18.74 -42.37
CA GLY A 19 12.26 18.20 -42.96
C GLY A 19 11.18 19.26 -43.23
N GLY A 20 11.54 20.55 -43.33
CA GLY A 20 10.66 21.64 -43.78
C GLY A 20 9.50 22.02 -42.85
N SER A 21 9.34 21.37 -41.68
CA SER A 21 8.23 21.64 -40.76
C SER A 21 8.49 22.87 -39.88
N LEU A 22 7.45 23.71 -39.70
CA LEU A 22 7.53 24.89 -38.85
C LEU A 22 7.42 24.54 -37.35
N PRO A 23 8.19 25.22 -36.47
CA PRO A 23 8.25 24.92 -35.04
C PRO A 23 6.90 25.09 -34.36
N LYS A 24 6.53 24.10 -33.53
CA LYS A 24 5.21 24.03 -32.91
C LYS A 24 5.15 24.86 -31.63
N LEU A 25 4.59 26.07 -31.71
CA LEU A 25 4.22 26.86 -30.53
C LEU A 25 3.29 26.04 -29.60
N ARG A 26 3.51 26.13 -28.29
CA ARG A 26 2.72 25.44 -27.25
C ARG A 26 2.41 26.39 -26.09
N GLY A 27 1.32 26.10 -25.37
CA GLY A 27 0.95 26.79 -24.13
C GLY A 27 0.78 28.31 -24.29
N ASP A 28 1.20 29.05 -23.28
CA ASP A 28 0.96 30.49 -23.13
C ASP A 28 1.52 31.32 -24.29
N ALA A 29 2.62 30.88 -24.92
CA ALA A 29 3.19 31.54 -26.11
C ALA A 29 2.26 31.50 -27.34
N LEU A 30 1.36 30.52 -27.42
CA LEU A 30 0.32 30.48 -28.44
C LEU A 30 -0.89 31.34 -28.05
N ILE A 31 -1.28 31.33 -26.77
CA ILE A 31 -2.41 32.12 -26.24
C ILE A 31 -2.13 33.63 -26.32
N ALA A 32 -0.89 34.05 -26.04
CA ALA A 32 -0.45 35.43 -26.14
C ALA A 32 -0.40 35.95 -27.59
N LEU A 33 -0.24 35.07 -28.58
CA LEU A 33 -0.17 35.42 -30.00
C LEU A 33 -1.54 35.34 -30.70
N GLU A 34 -2.35 34.34 -30.35
CA GLU A 34 -3.70 34.11 -30.88
C GLU A 34 -4.69 33.84 -29.73
N PRO A 35 -5.24 34.89 -29.09
CA PRO A 35 -6.26 34.74 -28.05
C PRO A 35 -7.51 34.02 -28.57
N PHE A 36 -8.17 33.25 -27.71
CA PHE A 36 -9.28 32.36 -28.07
C PHE A 36 -10.39 33.04 -28.89
N GLU A 37 -10.83 34.23 -28.49
CA GLU A 37 -11.88 35.01 -29.17
C GLU A 37 -11.47 35.51 -30.58
N GLY A 38 -10.17 35.63 -30.85
CA GLY A 38 -9.64 35.92 -32.18
C GLY A 38 -9.59 34.70 -33.10
N VAL A 39 -9.55 33.49 -32.54
CA VAL A 39 -9.48 32.22 -33.29
C VAL A 39 -10.86 31.61 -33.50
N PHE A 40 -11.72 31.65 -32.49
CA PHE A 40 -13.02 30.98 -32.44
C PHE A 40 -14.14 31.92 -31.99
N GLY A 41 -15.39 31.58 -32.32
CA GLY A 41 -16.57 32.41 -32.03
C GLY A 41 -16.94 33.40 -33.15
N SER A 42 -17.82 34.35 -32.84
CA SER A 42 -18.39 35.32 -33.79
C SER A 42 -17.42 36.43 -34.17
N LYS A 43 -16.54 36.87 -33.25
CA LYS A 43 -15.54 37.92 -33.49
C LYS A 43 -14.22 37.40 -34.10
N LYS A 44 -14.17 36.12 -34.53
CA LYS A 44 -12.94 35.48 -35.03
C LYS A 44 -12.30 36.29 -36.16
N THR A 45 -11.04 36.65 -36.00
CA THR A 45 -10.23 37.35 -37.00
C THR A 45 -9.43 36.37 -37.86
N ARG A 46 -9.15 35.16 -37.38
CA ARG A 46 -8.34 34.16 -38.09
C ARG A 46 -9.10 33.50 -39.25
N LYS A 47 -8.80 33.95 -40.48
CA LYS A 47 -9.42 33.44 -41.73
C LYS A 47 -8.73 32.23 -42.38
N ARG A 48 -7.50 31.86 -41.97
CA ARG A 48 -6.72 30.74 -42.53
C ARG A 48 -6.06 29.92 -41.40
N PRO A 49 -5.89 28.59 -41.56
CA PRO A 49 -5.14 27.78 -40.61
C PRO A 49 -3.63 28.03 -40.75
N ARG A 50 -2.87 27.85 -39.65
CA ARG A 50 -1.41 27.67 -39.71
C ARG A 50 -1.12 26.18 -39.90
N LEU A 51 -0.72 25.77 -41.09
CA LEU A 51 -0.27 24.41 -41.37
C LEU A 51 1.21 24.25 -40.99
N GLN A 52 1.61 23.04 -40.60
CA GLN A 52 3.01 22.70 -40.33
C GLN A 52 3.73 22.06 -41.53
N ALA A 53 3.05 21.97 -42.66
CA ALA A 53 3.53 21.46 -43.94
C ALA A 53 3.49 22.59 -44.98
N ALA A 54 4.52 22.68 -45.82
CA ALA A 54 4.57 23.65 -46.92
C ALA A 54 3.84 23.12 -48.16
N ASP A 55 4.12 21.86 -48.52
CA ASP A 55 3.63 21.21 -49.73
C ASP A 55 2.57 20.15 -49.44
N LEU A 56 1.64 19.95 -50.38
CA LEU A 56 0.56 18.95 -50.29
C LEU A 56 1.10 17.53 -50.07
N THR A 57 2.25 17.20 -50.66
CA THR A 57 2.95 15.93 -50.48
C THR A 57 3.37 15.71 -49.02
N THR A 58 3.97 16.73 -48.39
CA THR A 58 4.39 16.67 -46.98
C THR A 58 3.21 16.69 -46.01
N LEU A 59 2.06 17.22 -46.42
CA LEU A 59 0.81 17.10 -45.65
C LEU A 59 0.23 15.68 -45.74
N ALA A 60 0.32 15.04 -46.92
CA ALA A 60 -0.18 13.68 -47.15
C ALA A 60 0.64 12.62 -46.40
N SER A 61 1.97 12.71 -46.39
CA SER A 61 2.80 11.76 -45.61
C SER A 61 2.50 11.83 -44.11
N GLN A 62 2.39 13.05 -43.57
CA GLN A 62 1.98 13.27 -42.18
C GLN A 62 0.52 12.87 -41.89
N ALA A 63 -0.34 12.69 -42.91
CA ALA A 63 -1.67 12.14 -42.71
C ALA A 63 -1.58 10.62 -42.54
N ALA A 64 -0.89 9.92 -43.45
CA ALA A 64 -0.68 8.47 -43.37
C ALA A 64 0.06 8.04 -42.08
N GLU A 65 1.06 8.81 -41.62
CA GLU A 65 1.74 8.59 -40.33
C GLU A 65 0.77 8.65 -39.15
N ARG A 66 -0.19 9.58 -39.17
CA ARG A 66 -1.20 9.75 -38.12
C ARG A 66 -2.30 8.70 -38.20
N GLU A 67 -2.66 8.28 -39.40
CA GLU A 67 -3.61 7.20 -39.67
C GLU A 67 -3.06 5.86 -39.15
N ALA A 68 -1.84 5.48 -39.53
CA ALA A 68 -1.18 4.28 -39.00
C ALA A 68 -0.97 4.32 -37.47
N ALA A 69 -0.68 5.51 -36.90
CA ALA A 69 -0.62 5.69 -35.45
C ALA A 69 -2.02 5.57 -34.79
N PHE A 70 -3.07 6.06 -35.45
CA PHE A 70 -4.44 5.94 -34.99
C PHE A 70 -4.93 4.50 -35.04
N GLU A 71 -4.76 3.78 -36.15
CA GLU A 71 -5.10 2.36 -36.29
C GLU A 71 -4.40 1.51 -35.23
N LYS A 72 -3.09 1.75 -35.00
CA LYS A 72 -2.33 1.08 -33.94
C LYS A 72 -2.91 1.35 -32.54
N SER A 73 -3.41 2.56 -32.29
CA SER A 73 -4.10 2.89 -31.03
C SER A 73 -5.50 2.28 -30.96
N ALA A 74 -6.26 2.29 -32.05
CA ALA A 74 -7.61 1.75 -32.16
C ALA A 74 -7.64 0.24 -31.94
N ALA A 75 -6.69 -0.49 -32.53
CA ALA A 75 -6.48 -1.92 -32.29
C ALA A 75 -6.20 -2.21 -30.81
N SER A 76 -5.39 -1.37 -30.14
CA SER A 76 -5.10 -1.53 -28.71
C SER A 76 -6.32 -1.26 -27.80
N SER A 77 -7.23 -0.39 -28.20
CA SER A 77 -8.50 -0.18 -27.49
C SER A 77 -9.58 -1.22 -27.81
N ALA A 78 -9.60 -1.76 -29.04
CA ALA A 78 -10.56 -2.77 -29.47
C ALA A 78 -10.39 -4.08 -28.68
N ALA A 79 -9.15 -4.47 -28.38
CA ALA A 79 -8.82 -5.61 -27.53
C ALA A 79 -9.30 -5.49 -26.06
N VAL A 80 -9.80 -4.33 -25.64
CA VAL A 80 -10.35 -4.06 -24.29
C VAL A 80 -11.88 -3.92 -24.31
N ALA A 81 -12.51 -3.91 -25.49
CA ALA A 81 -13.94 -3.61 -25.65
C ALA A 81 -14.86 -4.85 -25.59
N ASP A 82 -14.31 -6.06 -25.59
CA ASP A 82 -15.08 -7.31 -25.74
C ASP A 82 -15.86 -7.73 -24.47
N SER A 83 -15.48 -7.21 -23.29
CA SER A 83 -16.22 -7.41 -22.04
C SER A 83 -17.47 -6.51 -21.98
N GLY A 84 -18.43 -6.73 -22.88
CA GLY A 84 -19.63 -5.91 -23.11
C GLY A 84 -20.71 -5.93 -22.03
N GLY A 85 -20.34 -6.12 -20.75
CA GLY A 85 -21.26 -5.99 -19.62
C GLY A 85 -21.29 -4.57 -19.05
N GLU A 86 -22.43 -4.16 -18.48
CA GLU A 86 -22.44 -3.03 -17.55
C GLU A 86 -21.53 -3.39 -16.37
N GLY A 87 -20.39 -2.70 -16.24
CA GLY A 87 -19.35 -3.06 -15.28
C GLY A 87 -19.89 -3.13 -13.86
N CYS A 88 -19.81 -4.32 -13.24
CA CYS A 88 -20.30 -4.58 -11.89
C CYS A 88 -19.81 -3.50 -10.91
N PRO A 89 -20.68 -2.93 -10.03
CA PRO A 89 -20.29 -1.84 -9.15
C PRO A 89 -19.10 -2.21 -8.26
N VAL A 90 -17.94 -1.59 -8.52
CA VAL A 90 -16.67 -1.87 -7.83
C VAL A 90 -16.88 -1.83 -6.32
N GLU A 91 -16.75 -3.00 -5.67
CA GLU A 91 -17.17 -3.16 -4.29
C GLU A 91 -16.41 -2.20 -3.36
N SER A 92 -17.14 -1.54 -2.45
CA SER A 92 -16.54 -0.63 -1.46
C SER A 92 -15.48 -1.30 -0.56
N ILE A 93 -15.37 -2.63 -0.60
CA ILE A 93 -14.34 -3.39 0.11
C ILE A 93 -12.93 -3.12 -0.42
N TYR A 94 -12.76 -2.87 -1.72
CA TYR A 94 -11.47 -2.59 -2.35
C TYR A 94 -10.98 -1.16 -2.12
N GLN A 95 -11.85 -0.29 -1.57
CA GLN A 95 -11.53 1.08 -1.14
C GLN A 95 -11.04 1.13 0.33
N LYS A 96 -10.86 -0.01 1.00
CA LYS A 96 -10.28 -0.05 2.35
C LYS A 96 -8.80 0.34 2.29
N GLY A 97 -8.38 1.21 3.22
CA GLY A 97 -7.03 1.79 3.24
C GLY A 97 -6.88 3.14 2.51
N THR A 98 -7.84 3.54 1.68
CA THR A 98 -7.85 4.87 1.02
C THR A 98 -8.62 5.95 1.80
N SER A 99 -9.28 5.57 2.90
CA SER A 99 -10.13 6.47 3.70
C SER A 99 -9.36 7.70 4.22
N ARG A 100 -9.97 8.88 4.09
CA ARG A 100 -9.45 10.16 4.60
C ARG A 100 -9.08 10.10 6.09
N ARG A 101 -9.76 9.29 6.90
CA ARG A 101 -9.41 9.08 8.32
C ARG A 101 -8.04 8.42 8.48
N ILE A 102 -7.77 7.35 7.73
CA ILE A 102 -6.50 6.60 7.80
C ILE A 102 -5.35 7.49 7.34
N TRP A 103 -5.54 8.22 6.23
CA TRP A 103 -4.55 9.18 5.74
C TRP A 103 -4.36 10.38 6.70
N GLY A 104 -5.43 10.82 7.39
CA GLY A 104 -5.34 11.82 8.45
C GLY A 104 -4.47 11.36 9.63
N GLU A 105 -4.62 10.12 10.09
CA GLU A 105 -3.73 9.55 11.12
C GLU A 105 -2.29 9.38 10.61
N LEU A 106 -2.09 8.89 9.36
CA LEU A 106 -0.76 8.79 8.75
C LEU A 106 -0.04 10.16 8.77
N TYR A 107 -0.69 11.24 8.34
CA TYR A 107 -0.06 12.56 8.31
C TYR A 107 0.29 13.09 9.71
N LYS A 108 -0.45 12.72 10.77
CA LYS A 108 -0.05 13.04 12.16
C LYS A 108 1.24 12.32 12.55
N VAL A 109 1.35 11.01 12.26
CA VAL A 109 2.56 10.24 12.58
C VAL A 109 3.76 10.76 11.79
N ILE A 110 3.59 11.04 10.49
CA ILE A 110 4.62 11.69 9.65
C ILE A 110 5.07 13.02 10.23
N ASP A 111 4.18 13.82 10.81
CA ASP A 111 4.56 15.09 11.42
C ASP A 111 5.34 14.88 12.73
N ALA A 112 4.89 13.93 13.57
CA ALA A 112 5.48 13.59 14.87
C ALA A 112 6.80 12.80 14.81
N SER A 113 7.11 12.10 13.71
CA SER A 113 8.31 11.26 13.58
C SER A 113 9.52 11.99 12.98
N ASP A 114 10.71 11.85 13.57
CA ASP A 114 11.98 12.31 12.99
C ASP A 114 12.49 11.34 11.90
N VAL A 115 12.31 10.02 12.15
CA VAL A 115 12.69 8.93 11.25
C VAL A 115 11.43 8.17 10.84
N LEU A 116 11.30 7.88 9.54
CA LEU A 116 10.21 7.12 8.96
C LEU A 116 10.71 5.77 8.44
N VAL A 117 10.03 4.70 8.81
CA VAL A 117 10.36 3.31 8.43
C VAL A 117 9.21 2.74 7.60
N GLN A 118 9.47 2.48 6.33
CA GLN A 118 8.52 1.97 5.36
C GLN A 118 8.63 0.45 5.27
N VAL A 119 7.62 -0.26 5.76
CA VAL A 119 7.55 -1.73 5.80
C VAL A 119 6.87 -2.26 4.54
N VAL A 120 7.54 -3.19 3.88
CA VAL A 120 7.25 -3.70 2.52
C VAL A 120 7.26 -5.24 2.55
N ASP A 121 6.40 -5.90 1.76
CA ASP A 121 6.32 -7.37 1.70
C ASP A 121 7.33 -7.93 0.69
N ALA A 122 8.20 -8.84 1.12
CA ALA A 122 9.27 -9.40 0.29
C ALA A 122 8.77 -10.05 -1.03
N ARG A 123 7.52 -10.51 -1.08
CA ARG A 123 6.94 -11.19 -2.25
C ARG A 123 6.56 -10.25 -3.38
N ASP A 124 6.17 -9.01 -3.07
CA ASP A 124 5.87 -7.96 -4.05
C ASP A 124 6.29 -6.60 -3.46
N PRO A 125 7.60 -6.31 -3.45
CA PRO A 125 8.11 -5.10 -2.81
C PRO A 125 7.90 -3.84 -3.66
N MET A 126 7.45 -3.96 -4.90
CA MET A 126 7.08 -2.81 -5.74
C MET A 126 5.60 -2.46 -5.59
N GLY A 127 4.71 -3.43 -5.62
CA GLY A 127 3.29 -3.20 -5.37
C GLY A 127 2.96 -2.86 -3.92
N THR A 128 3.77 -3.31 -2.95
CA THR A 128 3.62 -2.91 -1.54
C THR A 128 4.35 -1.61 -1.14
N ARG A 129 4.97 -0.91 -2.11
CA ARG A 129 5.65 0.39 -1.93
C ARG A 129 4.69 1.57 -2.14
N CYS A 130 4.93 2.71 -1.48
CA CYS A 130 4.08 3.90 -1.59
C CYS A 130 4.84 5.10 -2.18
N THR A 131 5.29 4.97 -3.43
CA THR A 131 6.12 5.97 -4.13
C THR A 131 5.50 7.38 -4.15
N ARG A 132 4.17 7.49 -4.09
CA ARG A 132 3.46 8.78 -3.93
C ARG A 132 3.85 9.51 -2.64
N LEU A 133 3.98 8.80 -1.52
CA LEU A 133 4.34 9.35 -0.23
C LEU A 133 5.84 9.69 -0.18
N GLU A 134 6.67 8.85 -0.79
CA GLU A 134 8.12 9.08 -0.87
C GLU A 134 8.46 10.36 -1.65
N ARG A 135 7.77 10.61 -2.78
CA ARG A 135 7.87 11.88 -3.53
C ARG A 135 7.42 13.07 -2.66
N TYR A 136 6.33 12.92 -1.91
CA TYR A 136 5.82 13.95 -0.99
C TYR A 136 6.84 14.28 0.11
N LEU A 137 7.44 13.27 0.74
CA LEU A 137 8.47 13.45 1.78
C LEU A 137 9.73 14.11 1.19
N LYS A 138 10.24 13.62 0.06
CA LYS A 138 11.42 14.21 -0.62
C LYS A 138 11.17 15.67 -1.05
N ALA A 139 9.94 16.05 -1.40
CA ALA A 139 9.59 17.41 -1.83
C ALA A 139 9.25 18.40 -0.70
N GLN A 140 8.63 17.94 0.40
CA GLN A 140 8.11 18.84 1.47
C GLN A 140 8.77 18.66 2.84
N ARG A 141 9.46 17.55 3.08
CA ARG A 141 9.95 17.14 4.42
C ARG A 141 11.36 16.53 4.35
N SER A 142 12.25 17.15 3.58
CA SER A 142 13.63 16.68 3.34
C SER A 142 14.50 16.52 4.60
N SER A 143 14.09 17.10 5.74
CA SER A 143 14.74 16.92 7.04
C SER A 143 14.40 15.61 7.77
N LYS A 144 13.41 14.84 7.30
CA LYS A 144 13.02 13.55 7.89
C LYS A 144 13.73 12.41 7.18
N HIS A 145 14.35 11.51 7.93
CA HIS A 145 15.02 10.34 7.35
C HIS A 145 14.00 9.26 6.96
N LEU A 146 14.24 8.55 5.86
CA LEU A 146 13.37 7.49 5.36
C LEU A 146 14.17 6.20 5.11
N VAL A 147 13.72 5.10 5.70
CA VAL A 147 14.34 3.76 5.63
C VAL A 147 13.33 2.75 5.11
N LEU A 148 13.75 1.80 4.27
CA LEU A 148 12.93 0.70 3.80
C LEU A 148 13.21 -0.59 4.60
N VAL A 149 12.17 -1.31 4.98
CA VAL A 149 12.29 -2.63 5.62
C VAL A 149 11.50 -3.65 4.82
N ILE A 150 12.21 -4.57 4.17
CA ILE A 150 11.66 -5.71 3.45
C ILE A 150 11.39 -6.80 4.48
N ASN A 151 10.11 -7.04 4.78
CA ASN A 151 9.65 -8.00 5.78
C ASN A 151 9.08 -9.28 5.12
N LYS A 152 8.97 -10.37 5.89
CA LYS A 152 8.58 -11.73 5.43
C LYS A 152 9.56 -12.35 4.42
N VAL A 153 10.86 -12.13 4.62
CA VAL A 153 11.91 -12.69 3.75
C VAL A 153 11.99 -14.22 3.80
N ASP A 154 11.26 -14.88 4.70
CA ASP A 154 11.08 -16.33 4.77
C ASP A 154 10.07 -16.89 3.75
N LEU A 155 9.32 -16.04 3.05
CA LEU A 155 8.39 -16.46 1.98
C LEU A 155 9.03 -16.44 0.58
N VAL A 156 10.33 -16.12 0.48
CA VAL A 156 11.02 -15.78 -0.77
C VAL A 156 12.43 -16.39 -0.79
N PRO A 157 12.93 -16.92 -1.94
CA PRO A 157 14.28 -17.49 -2.00
C PRO A 157 15.39 -16.48 -1.63
N PRO A 158 16.47 -16.93 -0.96
CA PRO A 158 17.57 -16.07 -0.51
C PRO A 158 18.19 -15.18 -1.60
N ARG A 159 18.48 -15.71 -2.81
CA ARG A 159 19.02 -14.91 -3.93
C ARG A 159 18.04 -13.81 -4.37
N VAL A 160 16.75 -14.11 -4.41
CA VAL A 160 15.69 -13.16 -4.80
C VAL A 160 15.61 -12.02 -3.78
N ALA A 161 15.64 -12.33 -2.48
CA ALA A 161 15.68 -11.31 -1.42
C ALA A 161 16.95 -10.44 -1.46
N GLN A 162 18.12 -11.03 -1.71
CA GLN A 162 19.38 -10.29 -1.88
C GLN A 162 19.40 -9.42 -3.13
N HIS A 163 18.74 -9.82 -4.23
CA HIS A 163 18.64 -9.01 -5.43
C HIS A 163 17.65 -7.85 -5.25
N TRP A 164 16.52 -8.06 -4.57
CA TRP A 164 15.65 -6.96 -4.15
C TRP A 164 16.38 -5.95 -3.26
N LEU A 165 17.17 -6.43 -2.29
CA LEU A 165 18.03 -5.56 -1.47
C LEU A 165 18.96 -4.70 -2.32
N ARG A 166 19.73 -5.30 -3.24
CA ARG A 166 20.68 -4.60 -4.14
C ARG A 166 20.02 -3.61 -5.11
N GLN A 167 18.75 -3.81 -5.47
CA GLN A 167 18.04 -2.87 -6.34
C GLN A 167 17.48 -1.69 -5.54
N LEU A 168 16.89 -1.95 -4.36
CA LEU A 168 16.23 -0.93 -3.56
C LEU A 168 17.20 -0.08 -2.74
N SER A 169 18.36 -0.64 -2.36
CA SER A 169 19.43 0.10 -1.67
C SER A 169 19.90 1.34 -2.44
N LYS A 170 19.82 1.31 -3.77
CA LYS A 170 20.19 2.43 -4.66
C LYS A 170 19.38 3.71 -4.42
N GLU A 171 18.15 3.60 -3.89
CA GLU A 171 17.25 4.74 -3.70
C GLU A 171 17.17 5.24 -2.26
N MET A 172 17.44 4.37 -1.28
CA MET A 172 17.26 4.60 0.16
C MET A 172 17.93 3.48 0.98
N PRO A 173 18.29 3.71 2.26
CA PRO A 173 18.75 2.63 3.15
C PRO A 173 17.70 1.53 3.28
N THR A 174 18.11 0.27 3.13
CA THR A 174 17.22 -0.89 3.03
C THR A 174 17.68 -2.06 3.90
N LEU A 175 16.75 -2.72 4.57
CA LEU A 175 16.99 -3.85 5.48
C LEU A 175 16.15 -5.08 5.10
N LEU A 176 16.75 -6.27 5.16
CA LEU A 176 16.03 -7.55 5.20
C LEU A 176 15.65 -7.92 6.63
N MET A 177 14.35 -8.15 6.88
CA MET A 177 13.82 -8.50 8.19
C MET A 177 12.88 -9.71 8.12
N GLN A 178 12.94 -10.57 9.14
CA GLN A 178 11.91 -11.56 9.45
C GLN A 178 11.41 -11.29 10.87
N ALA A 179 10.14 -10.87 10.97
CA ALA A 179 9.46 -10.66 12.25
C ALA A 179 8.51 -11.84 12.55
N ASP A 180 8.89 -12.67 13.52
CA ASP A 180 8.09 -13.80 14.02
C ASP A 180 8.21 -13.86 15.56
N LYS A 181 7.14 -14.20 16.27
CA LYS A 181 7.18 -14.38 17.73
C LYS A 181 7.76 -15.74 18.14
N ASN A 182 7.67 -16.72 17.25
CA ASN A 182 7.93 -18.14 17.55
C ASN A 182 9.23 -18.66 16.91
N LYS A 183 9.89 -17.88 16.06
CA LYS A 183 11.15 -18.21 15.38
C LYS A 183 12.23 -17.19 15.69
N LYS A 184 13.49 -17.51 15.36
CA LYS A 184 14.61 -16.56 15.44
C LYS A 184 14.37 -15.39 14.49
N ASN A 185 14.20 -14.19 15.07
CA ASN A 185 14.03 -12.96 14.29
C ASN A 185 15.31 -12.61 13.52
N ILE A 186 15.16 -12.32 12.23
CA ILE A 186 16.26 -11.92 11.33
C ILE A 186 16.19 -10.40 11.13
N GLY A 187 17.34 -9.72 11.14
CA GLY A 187 17.42 -8.27 10.94
C GLY A 187 17.14 -7.40 12.18
N ARG A 188 16.65 -7.96 13.30
CA ARG A 188 16.33 -7.21 14.53
C ARG A 188 17.53 -6.39 15.04
N THR A 189 18.71 -7.01 15.11
CA THR A 189 19.93 -6.37 15.62
C THR A 189 20.41 -5.26 14.72
N GLN A 190 20.35 -5.46 13.40
CA GLN A 190 20.71 -4.48 12.38
C GLN A 190 19.74 -3.28 12.38
N LEU A 191 18.43 -3.51 12.54
CA LEU A 191 17.45 -2.43 12.75
C LEU A 191 17.75 -1.64 14.02
N PHE A 192 17.99 -2.33 15.14
CA PHE A 192 18.31 -1.68 16.42
C PHE A 192 19.60 -0.84 16.35
N GLN A 193 20.64 -1.36 15.70
CA GLN A 193 21.89 -0.63 15.44
C GLN A 193 21.65 0.63 14.60
N LEU A 194 20.89 0.53 13.51
CA LEU A 194 20.53 1.66 12.65
C LEU A 194 19.71 2.72 13.41
N LEU A 195 18.73 2.31 14.22
CA LEU A 195 17.94 3.23 15.05
C LEU A 195 18.78 3.87 16.17
N ARG A 196 19.76 3.16 16.73
CA ARG A 196 20.74 3.71 17.68
C ARG A 196 21.67 4.73 17.02
N GLN A 197 22.10 4.50 15.78
CA GLN A 197 22.86 5.47 14.98
C GLN A 197 22.05 6.75 14.73
N TYR A 198 20.76 6.65 14.35
CA TYR A 198 19.89 7.83 14.25
C TYR A 198 19.68 8.52 15.60
N GLY A 199 19.58 7.78 16.71
CA GLY A 199 19.52 8.35 18.07
C GLY A 199 20.79 9.07 18.53
N GLN A 200 21.95 8.75 17.94
CA GLN A 200 23.22 9.45 18.12
C GLN A 200 23.34 10.67 17.21
N LEU A 201 22.96 10.54 15.92
CA LEU A 201 22.94 11.63 14.95
C LEU A 201 21.98 12.76 15.36
N LEU A 202 20.84 12.40 15.96
CA LEU A 202 19.89 13.33 16.57
C LEU A 202 20.20 13.52 18.06
N SER A 203 21.47 13.81 18.39
CA SER A 203 21.97 14.10 19.73
C SER A 203 21.09 15.12 20.47
N ASP A 204 20.76 16.21 19.77
CA ASP A 204 20.20 17.44 20.31
C ASP A 204 18.71 17.33 20.69
N ARG A 205 18.04 16.25 20.27
CA ARG A 205 16.67 15.93 20.66
C ARG A 205 16.69 15.08 21.93
N LYS A 206 15.89 15.44 22.93
CA LYS A 206 15.69 14.65 24.16
C LYS A 206 15.13 13.25 23.88
N HIS A 207 14.24 13.17 22.90
CA HIS A 207 13.56 11.95 22.45
C HIS A 207 13.54 11.96 20.92
N VAL A 208 13.60 10.79 20.30
CA VAL A 208 13.57 10.60 18.84
C VAL A 208 12.41 9.67 18.49
N SER A 209 11.53 10.14 17.62
CA SER A 209 10.30 9.46 17.23
C SER A 209 10.45 8.74 15.89
N ILE A 210 10.16 7.44 15.86
CA ILE A 210 10.36 6.54 14.73
C ILE A 210 9.00 6.03 14.25
N GLY A 211 8.49 6.58 13.14
CA GLY A 211 7.18 6.22 12.58
C GLY A 211 7.26 5.04 11.63
N PHE A 212 6.62 3.92 11.96
CA PHE A 212 6.46 2.76 11.08
C PHE A 212 5.19 2.90 10.24
N PHE A 213 5.29 2.75 8.93
CA PHE A 213 4.13 2.70 8.04
C PHE A 213 4.32 1.64 6.95
N GLY A 214 3.22 1.13 6.39
CA GLY A 214 3.23 0.05 5.40
C GLY A 214 1.81 -0.38 5.05
N TYR A 215 1.66 -1.54 4.42
CA TYR A 215 0.35 -2.09 4.04
C TYR A 215 -0.50 -2.52 5.27
N PRO A 216 -1.85 -2.53 5.16
CA PRO A 216 -2.77 -2.58 6.30
C PRO A 216 -2.74 -3.89 7.11
N ASN A 217 -2.61 -3.74 8.43
CA ASN A 217 -2.98 -4.74 9.44
C ASN A 217 -3.65 -4.07 10.67
N THR A 218 -3.08 -2.94 11.08
CA THR A 218 -3.46 -2.12 12.25
C THR A 218 -4.46 -1.01 11.87
N ARG A 219 -5.15 -0.42 12.86
CA ARG A 219 -6.29 0.50 12.64
C ARG A 219 -6.23 1.83 13.40
N VAL A 220 -5.40 1.89 14.43
CA VAL A 220 -5.18 3.04 15.32
C VAL A 220 -3.69 3.07 15.58
N TRP A 221 -3.08 4.25 15.62
CA TRP A 221 -1.66 4.38 15.90
C TRP A 221 -1.37 4.20 17.40
N GLN A 222 -0.17 3.73 17.72
CA GLN A 222 0.25 3.46 19.10
C GLN A 222 1.69 3.92 19.33
N TYR A 223 1.96 4.55 20.49
CA TYR A 223 3.32 4.80 20.96
C TYR A 223 3.85 3.56 21.71
N VAL A 224 5.08 3.17 21.41
CA VAL A 224 5.82 2.14 22.15
C VAL A 224 7.22 2.68 22.46
N ALA A 225 7.57 2.81 23.74
CA ALA A 225 8.94 3.15 24.12
C ALA A 225 9.85 1.95 23.87
N LEU A 226 10.99 2.18 23.20
CA LEU A 226 12.03 1.15 22.96
C LEU A 226 13.23 1.38 23.89
N THR A 227 13.58 2.63 24.14
CA THR A 227 14.51 3.07 25.20
C THR A 227 14.04 4.43 25.75
N SER A 228 14.70 4.96 26.77
CA SER A 228 14.46 6.32 27.29
C SER A 228 14.58 7.44 26.25
N LYS A 229 15.32 7.20 25.15
CA LYS A 229 15.46 8.14 24.03
C LYS A 229 14.63 7.77 22.80
N LEU A 230 14.43 6.48 22.52
CA LEU A 230 13.82 5.99 21.27
C LEU A 230 12.35 5.61 21.47
N TYR A 231 11.45 6.29 20.76
CA TYR A 231 10.02 5.99 20.74
C TYR A 231 9.60 5.52 19.35
N LEU A 232 8.85 4.43 19.29
CA LEU A 232 8.27 3.90 18.07
C LEU A 232 6.81 4.32 17.97
N ILE A 233 6.36 4.64 16.75
CA ILE A 233 4.96 4.95 16.45
C ILE A 233 4.49 3.99 15.37
N ASP A 234 3.58 3.07 15.69
CA ASP A 234 2.92 2.24 14.68
C ASP A 234 1.83 3.05 13.97
N CYS A 235 1.79 3.07 12.63
CA CYS A 235 0.70 3.69 11.87
C CYS A 235 -0.43 2.68 11.60
N PRO A 236 -1.69 3.14 11.46
CA PRO A 236 -2.67 2.36 10.70
C PRO A 236 -2.17 2.20 9.26
N GLY A 237 -1.98 0.95 8.81
CA GLY A 237 -1.41 0.69 7.50
C GLY A 237 -2.29 1.18 6.33
N ILE A 238 -1.63 1.58 5.25
CA ILE A 238 -2.17 2.40 4.17
C ILE A 238 -2.21 1.64 2.84
N VAL A 239 -3.09 2.09 1.95
CA VAL A 239 -3.13 1.63 0.55
C VAL A 239 -2.98 2.86 -0.35
N PRO A 240 -2.06 2.87 -1.33
CA PRO A 240 -1.88 3.99 -2.26
C PRO A 240 -3.18 4.38 -2.96
N ILE A 241 -3.51 5.67 -2.98
CA ILE A 241 -4.67 6.19 -3.72
C ILE A 241 -4.24 6.56 -5.14
N SER A 242 -4.10 5.55 -5.98
CA SER A 242 -3.68 5.65 -7.39
C SER A 242 -3.88 4.33 -8.15
N SER A 243 -3.72 4.38 -9.48
CA SER A 243 -3.49 3.23 -10.36
C SER A 243 -2.40 2.29 -9.87
N ASP A 244 -1.41 2.81 -9.13
CA ASP A 244 -0.29 2.07 -8.55
C ASP A 244 -0.74 0.99 -7.53
N ALA A 245 -1.98 1.05 -7.04
CA ALA A 245 -2.58 0.02 -6.21
C ALA A 245 -2.87 -1.31 -6.96
N GLY A 246 -2.76 -1.33 -8.29
CA GLY A 246 -3.01 -2.50 -9.14
C GLY A 246 -4.49 -2.87 -9.29
N SER A 247 -4.72 -4.06 -9.85
CA SER A 247 -6.05 -4.66 -9.97
C SER A 247 -6.66 -4.92 -8.59
N ASP A 248 -7.99 -5.08 -8.52
CA ASP A 248 -8.64 -5.49 -7.27
C ASP A 248 -8.12 -6.85 -6.78
N THR A 249 -7.75 -7.75 -7.70
CA THR A 249 -7.07 -9.00 -7.36
C THR A 249 -5.67 -8.79 -6.75
N ASP A 250 -4.90 -7.78 -7.18
CA ASP A 250 -3.61 -7.46 -6.55
C ASP A 250 -3.80 -7.00 -5.10
N LYS A 251 -4.86 -6.23 -4.82
CA LYS A 251 -5.21 -5.79 -3.46
C LYS A 251 -5.58 -6.99 -2.58
N VAL A 252 -6.25 -8.01 -3.14
CA VAL A 252 -6.52 -9.28 -2.45
C VAL A 252 -5.24 -10.07 -2.20
N MET A 253 -4.36 -10.25 -3.19
CA MET A 253 -3.09 -10.97 -3.00
C MET A 253 -2.18 -10.30 -1.96
N ARG A 254 -2.11 -8.96 -1.96
CA ARG A 254 -1.33 -8.17 -0.99
C ARG A 254 -1.92 -8.14 0.43
N GLY A 255 -3.10 -8.72 0.66
CA GLY A 255 -3.71 -8.80 1.99
C GLY A 255 -4.55 -7.60 2.43
N VAL A 256 -4.87 -6.67 1.53
CA VAL A 256 -5.67 -5.47 1.85
C VAL A 256 -7.10 -5.82 2.26
N VAL A 257 -7.70 -6.78 1.53
CA VAL A 257 -9.09 -7.19 1.71
C VAL A 257 -9.15 -8.53 2.43
N ARG A 258 -9.90 -8.58 3.53
CA ARG A 258 -10.15 -9.76 4.37
C ARG A 258 -11.12 -10.75 3.70
N PRO A 259 -10.66 -11.97 3.40
CA PRO A 259 -11.81 -13.08 2.03
C PRO A 259 -13.11 -13.63 2.60
N GLU A 260 -13.34 -13.40 3.89
CA GLU A 260 -14.67 -13.53 4.50
C GLU A 260 -15.61 -12.37 4.07
N ARG A 261 -15.09 -11.35 3.36
CA ARG A 261 -15.83 -10.15 2.95
C ARG A 261 -15.90 -9.90 1.43
N ILE A 262 -15.36 -10.81 0.62
CA ILE A 262 -15.44 -10.77 -0.84
C ILE A 262 -16.67 -11.57 -1.26
N ALA A 263 -17.51 -11.03 -2.16
CA ALA A 263 -18.70 -11.73 -2.65
C ALA A 263 -18.32 -12.95 -3.51
N ALA A 264 -17.61 -12.72 -4.62
CA ALA A 264 -17.14 -13.71 -5.59
C ALA A 264 -15.61 -13.93 -5.51
N PRO A 265 -15.08 -14.63 -4.49
CA PRO A 265 -13.64 -14.88 -4.32
C PRO A 265 -13.02 -15.72 -5.45
N GLU A 266 -13.84 -16.50 -6.15
CA GLU A 266 -13.53 -17.31 -7.33
C GLU A 266 -12.87 -16.52 -8.47
N GLU A 267 -13.34 -15.29 -8.78
CA GLU A 267 -12.82 -14.44 -9.87
C GLU A 267 -11.31 -14.18 -9.75
N HIS A 268 -10.79 -14.12 -8.52
CA HIS A 268 -9.38 -13.86 -8.25
C HIS A 268 -8.47 -15.06 -8.55
N ILE A 269 -9.02 -16.28 -8.56
CA ILE A 269 -8.23 -17.53 -8.47
C ILE A 269 -7.42 -17.83 -9.73
N GLY A 270 -7.90 -17.46 -10.94
CA GLY A 270 -7.13 -17.62 -12.18
C GLY A 270 -5.75 -16.97 -12.09
N THR A 271 -5.70 -15.68 -11.74
CA THR A 271 -4.43 -14.95 -11.58
C THR A 271 -3.56 -15.44 -10.41
N VAL A 272 -4.14 -16.15 -9.43
CA VAL A 272 -3.38 -16.81 -8.35
C VAL A 272 -2.74 -18.10 -8.88
N LEU A 273 -3.43 -18.87 -9.72
CA LEU A 273 -2.89 -20.06 -10.38
C LEU A 273 -1.78 -19.71 -11.38
N GLU A 274 -1.88 -18.56 -12.06
CA GLU A 274 -0.78 -18.02 -12.91
C GLU A 274 0.48 -17.69 -12.09
N ARG A 275 0.31 -17.18 -10.86
CA ARG A 275 1.42 -16.64 -10.03
C ARG A 275 2.01 -17.65 -9.04
N VAL A 276 1.39 -18.80 -8.83
CA VAL A 276 1.85 -19.87 -7.92
C VAL A 276 2.26 -21.09 -8.72
N LYS A 277 3.47 -21.64 -8.47
CA LYS A 277 3.93 -22.87 -9.14
C LYS A 277 2.94 -24.03 -8.92
N ARG A 278 2.51 -24.68 -10.02
CA ARG A 278 1.54 -25.80 -10.02
C ARG A 278 1.89 -26.91 -9.03
N GLU A 279 3.17 -27.27 -8.96
CA GLU A 279 3.75 -28.25 -8.03
C GLU A 279 3.42 -27.92 -6.57
N ALA A 280 3.55 -26.64 -6.19
CA ALA A 280 3.31 -26.19 -4.83
C ALA A 280 1.82 -26.23 -4.47
N VAL A 281 0.93 -25.97 -5.44
CA VAL A 281 -0.53 -26.14 -5.28
C VAL A 281 -0.89 -27.61 -5.06
N ILE A 282 -0.39 -28.51 -5.91
CA ILE A 282 -0.60 -29.97 -5.82
C ILE A 282 -0.12 -30.48 -4.46
N THR A 283 1.09 -30.11 -4.07
CA THR A 283 1.72 -30.49 -2.79
C THR A 283 0.96 -29.95 -1.59
N ARG A 284 0.58 -28.66 -1.61
CA ARG A 284 -0.14 -28.00 -0.51
C ARG A 284 -1.49 -28.65 -0.23
N TYR A 285 -2.24 -29.05 -1.27
CA TYR A 285 -3.59 -29.60 -1.12
C TYR A 285 -3.65 -31.13 -1.19
N GLY A 286 -2.52 -31.81 -1.39
CA GLY A 286 -2.45 -33.27 -1.49
C GLY A 286 -3.27 -33.80 -2.65
N LEU A 287 -3.19 -33.14 -3.80
CA LEU A 287 -3.76 -33.58 -5.08
C LEU A 287 -2.82 -34.61 -5.74
N ASN A 288 -3.32 -35.37 -6.71
CA ASN A 288 -2.48 -36.28 -7.48
C ASN A 288 -1.67 -35.49 -8.52
N GLN A 289 -0.44 -35.91 -8.81
CA GLN A 289 0.39 -35.26 -9.84
C GLN A 289 -0.25 -35.35 -11.24
N THR A 290 -1.03 -36.40 -11.50
CA THR A 290 -1.81 -36.60 -12.73
C THR A 290 -3.03 -35.67 -12.84
N THR A 291 -3.37 -34.89 -11.81
CA THR A 291 -4.52 -33.98 -11.85
C THR A 291 -4.19 -32.75 -12.70
N THR A 292 -4.52 -32.86 -13.99
CA THR A 292 -4.71 -31.71 -14.89
C THR A 292 -5.91 -30.88 -14.42
N TRP A 293 -5.90 -29.60 -14.82
CA TRP A 293 -7.04 -28.69 -14.76
C TRP A 293 -6.75 -27.59 -15.77
N GLU A 294 -7.77 -27.16 -16.50
CA GLU A 294 -7.67 -26.08 -17.50
C GLU A 294 -8.20 -24.78 -16.89
N ASP A 295 -9.40 -24.81 -16.32
CA ASP A 295 -10.06 -23.64 -15.73
C ASP A 295 -9.89 -23.51 -14.20
N ALA A 296 -10.02 -22.26 -13.72
CA ALA A 296 -10.03 -21.96 -12.29
C ALA A 296 -11.26 -22.59 -11.58
N GLU A 297 -12.42 -22.65 -12.23
CA GLU A 297 -13.63 -23.26 -11.66
C GLU A 297 -13.50 -24.78 -11.51
N GLU A 298 -12.94 -25.46 -12.51
CA GLU A 298 -12.64 -26.89 -12.46
C GLU A 298 -11.69 -27.21 -11.29
N PHE A 299 -10.59 -26.45 -11.18
CA PHE A 299 -9.66 -26.57 -10.06
C PHE A 299 -10.35 -26.37 -8.70
N LEU A 300 -11.22 -25.36 -8.57
CA LEU A 300 -11.94 -25.08 -7.33
C LEU A 300 -12.97 -26.16 -6.99
N ALA A 301 -13.63 -26.76 -7.97
CA ALA A 301 -14.54 -27.88 -7.77
C ALA A 301 -13.78 -29.13 -7.25
N LEU A 302 -12.65 -29.47 -7.89
CA LEU A 302 -11.75 -30.54 -7.45
C LEU A 302 -11.21 -30.29 -6.03
N LEU A 303 -10.81 -29.06 -5.74
CA LEU A 303 -10.32 -28.64 -4.41
C LEU A 303 -11.43 -28.71 -3.35
N ALA A 304 -12.66 -28.30 -3.68
CA ALA A 304 -13.80 -28.36 -2.77
C ALA A 304 -14.13 -29.80 -2.38
N VAL A 305 -14.16 -30.73 -3.35
CA VAL A 305 -14.31 -32.18 -3.08
C VAL A 305 -13.15 -32.68 -2.21
N ARG A 306 -11.90 -32.35 -2.55
CA ARG A 306 -10.69 -32.77 -1.82
C ARG A 306 -10.65 -32.30 -0.36
N LEU A 307 -11.25 -31.15 -0.06
CA LEU A 307 -11.37 -30.54 1.27
C LEU A 307 -12.67 -30.91 2.02
N GLY A 308 -13.55 -31.73 1.43
CA GLY A 308 -14.85 -32.08 2.01
C GLY A 308 -15.79 -30.86 2.15
N LYS A 309 -15.70 -29.89 1.24
CA LYS A 309 -16.53 -28.68 1.21
C LYS A 309 -17.61 -28.83 0.15
N LEU A 310 -18.67 -29.53 0.54
CA LEU A 310 -19.84 -29.76 -0.29
C LEU A 310 -21.06 -29.01 0.28
N LYS A 311 -21.91 -28.50 -0.61
CA LYS A 311 -23.23 -27.94 -0.30
C LYS A 311 -24.24 -29.07 -0.08
N LYS A 312 -25.45 -28.71 0.37
CA LYS A 312 -26.59 -29.65 0.40
C LYS A 312 -26.84 -30.15 -1.03
N GLY A 313 -27.00 -31.46 -1.20
CA GLY A 313 -27.09 -32.10 -2.53
C GLY A 313 -25.76 -32.69 -3.04
N GLY A 314 -24.63 -32.39 -2.40
CA GLY A 314 -23.32 -32.94 -2.77
C GLY A 314 -22.52 -32.08 -3.77
N GLU A 315 -23.07 -30.95 -4.21
CA GLU A 315 -22.38 -29.98 -5.07
C GLU A 315 -21.12 -29.40 -4.40
N PRO A 316 -20.02 -29.16 -5.15
CA PRO A 316 -18.81 -28.54 -4.60
C PRO A 316 -19.02 -27.08 -4.19
N ASP A 317 -18.50 -26.69 -3.03
CA ASP A 317 -18.54 -25.30 -2.55
C ASP A 317 -17.33 -24.49 -3.02
N ILE A 318 -17.35 -24.15 -4.31
CA ILE A 318 -16.35 -23.36 -5.05
C ILE A 318 -15.91 -22.12 -4.26
N SER A 319 -16.86 -21.27 -3.84
CA SER A 319 -16.54 -20.01 -3.16
C SER A 319 -15.93 -20.20 -1.77
N THR A 320 -16.19 -21.32 -1.08
CA THR A 320 -15.48 -21.66 0.17
C THR A 320 -14.08 -22.21 -0.09
N ALA A 321 -13.89 -23.01 -1.15
CA ALA A 321 -12.57 -23.46 -1.57
C ALA A 321 -11.67 -22.27 -1.99
N ALA A 322 -12.21 -21.33 -2.77
CA ALA A 322 -11.54 -20.09 -3.17
C ALA A 322 -11.11 -19.26 -1.96
N ARG A 323 -12.01 -19.10 -0.97
CA ARG A 323 -11.66 -18.46 0.31
C ARG A 323 -10.50 -19.18 0.98
N ILE A 324 -10.57 -20.50 1.19
CA ILE A 324 -9.48 -21.27 1.83
C ILE A 324 -8.15 -21.06 1.10
N MET A 325 -8.15 -21.07 -0.25
CA MET A 325 -6.94 -20.84 -1.04
C MET A 325 -6.35 -19.44 -0.83
N LEU A 326 -7.19 -18.39 -0.85
CA LEU A 326 -6.75 -17.02 -0.60
C LEU A 326 -6.30 -16.79 0.85
N TYR A 327 -6.97 -17.39 1.84
CA TYR A 327 -6.59 -17.33 3.26
C TYR A 327 -5.34 -18.19 3.58
N ASP A 328 -4.91 -19.07 2.67
CA ASP A 328 -3.61 -19.75 2.66
C ASP A 328 -2.50 -18.95 1.95
N LEU A 329 -2.82 -18.32 0.81
CA LEU A 329 -1.92 -17.46 0.03
C LEU A 329 -1.46 -16.24 0.82
N GLN A 330 -2.39 -15.52 1.45
CA GLN A 330 -2.07 -14.34 2.27
C GLN A 330 -1.20 -14.70 3.48
N ARG A 331 -1.34 -15.92 4.01
CA ARG A 331 -0.54 -16.47 5.12
C ARG A 331 0.80 -17.08 4.67
N GLY A 332 1.11 -17.09 3.38
CA GLY A 332 2.37 -17.62 2.84
C GLY A 332 2.49 -19.15 2.83
N LYS A 333 1.38 -19.89 2.95
CA LYS A 333 1.39 -21.37 2.78
C LYS A 333 1.50 -21.80 1.32
N LEU A 334 1.03 -20.96 0.41
CA LEU A 334 1.30 -21.07 -1.02
C LEU A 334 2.47 -20.12 -1.34
N PRO A 335 3.65 -20.63 -1.75
CA PRO A 335 4.78 -19.79 -2.08
C PRO A 335 4.55 -19.07 -3.42
N TYR A 336 4.68 -17.75 -3.40
CA TYR A 336 4.76 -16.91 -4.60
C TYR A 336 5.69 -15.73 -4.33
N TYR A 337 6.36 -15.24 -5.37
CA TYR A 337 7.16 -14.02 -5.33
C TYR A 337 7.27 -13.41 -6.73
N VAL A 338 7.38 -12.08 -6.78
CA VAL A 338 7.68 -11.33 -8.00
C VAL A 338 9.20 -11.30 -8.18
N LEU A 339 9.68 -11.71 -9.36
CA LEU A 339 11.09 -11.62 -9.72
C LEU A 339 11.52 -10.16 -9.90
N PRO A 340 12.68 -9.76 -9.37
CA PRO A 340 13.17 -8.40 -9.53
C PRO A 340 13.63 -8.11 -10.97
N PRO A 341 13.59 -6.83 -11.41
CA PRO A 341 14.13 -6.43 -12.69
C PRO A 341 15.58 -6.89 -12.87
N GLY A 342 15.83 -7.55 -14.01
CA GLY A 342 17.11 -8.18 -14.38
C GLY A 342 17.19 -9.69 -14.13
N MET A 343 16.37 -10.27 -13.24
CA MET A 343 16.44 -11.69 -12.85
C MET A 343 15.54 -12.62 -13.69
N ALA A 344 14.79 -12.08 -14.67
CA ALA A 344 13.83 -12.84 -15.47
C ALA A 344 14.45 -14.04 -16.21
N ASN A 345 15.70 -13.93 -16.66
CA ASN A 345 16.40 -14.99 -17.39
C ASN A 345 16.98 -16.08 -16.45
N GLU A 346 17.11 -15.80 -15.15
CA GLU A 346 17.65 -16.73 -14.13
C GLU A 346 16.55 -17.58 -13.48
N ALA A 347 15.28 -17.37 -13.86
CA ALA A 347 14.09 -17.92 -13.19
C ALA A 347 14.03 -19.46 -13.12
N ALA A 348 14.72 -20.16 -14.04
CA ALA A 348 14.73 -21.63 -14.11
C ALA A 348 15.66 -22.26 -13.05
N ASP A 349 16.89 -21.75 -12.90
CA ASP A 349 17.94 -22.37 -12.08
C ASP A 349 17.76 -22.18 -10.57
N ILE A 350 16.88 -21.27 -10.13
CA ILE A 350 16.60 -21.01 -8.71
C ILE A 350 15.84 -22.19 -8.05
N GLY A 351 15.42 -23.20 -8.83
CA GLY A 351 14.53 -24.28 -8.39
C GLY A 351 15.02 -25.15 -7.23
N GLU A 352 16.29 -25.60 -7.24
CA GLU A 352 16.71 -26.73 -6.38
C GLU A 352 17.85 -26.40 -5.39
N GLN A 353 18.72 -25.42 -5.68
CA GLN A 353 20.00 -25.27 -4.95
C GLN A 353 19.98 -24.29 -3.76
N ASP A 354 18.94 -23.45 -3.63
CA ASP A 354 18.95 -22.30 -2.70
C ASP A 354 18.28 -22.55 -1.33
N SER A 355 17.69 -23.71 -1.12
CA SER A 355 16.94 -24.07 0.10
C SER A 355 17.77 -24.01 1.40
N HIS A 356 19.10 -24.01 1.29
CA HIS A 356 20.04 -23.99 2.43
C HIS A 356 20.78 -22.65 2.64
N ALA A 357 20.58 -21.64 1.78
CA ALA A 357 21.31 -20.37 1.88
C ALA A 357 20.75 -19.46 2.99
N GLN A 358 21.45 -19.35 4.14
CA GLN A 358 20.97 -18.58 5.28
C GLN A 358 21.08 -17.06 5.08
N LEU A 359 19.93 -16.36 5.13
CA LEU A 359 19.85 -14.89 5.09
C LEU A 359 20.28 -14.26 6.43
N ASN A 360 21.54 -13.85 6.53
CA ASN A 360 22.06 -13.10 7.69
C ASN A 360 21.64 -11.61 7.68
N GLY A 361 20.34 -11.33 7.82
CA GLY A 361 19.79 -10.01 8.20
C GLY A 361 20.39 -8.80 7.50
N ALA A 362 20.55 -8.87 6.18
CA ALA A 362 21.37 -7.94 5.44
C ALA A 362 20.80 -6.51 5.42
N LEU A 363 21.67 -5.54 5.72
CA LEU A 363 21.44 -4.11 5.65
C LEU A 363 22.29 -3.54 4.52
N ALA A 364 21.69 -2.75 3.61
CA ALA A 364 22.36 -2.14 2.48
C ALA A 364 21.99 -0.65 2.34
N PHE A 365 22.99 0.17 2.07
CA PHE A 365 22.87 1.61 1.88
C PHE A 365 23.02 1.98 0.39
N PRO A 366 22.59 3.19 -0.03
CA PRO A 366 22.89 3.70 -1.36
C PRO A 366 24.40 3.90 -1.57
N GLU A 367 24.86 3.68 -2.79
CA GLU A 367 26.25 3.96 -3.19
C GLU A 367 26.57 5.44 -2.88
N GLY A 368 27.67 5.69 -2.18
CA GLY A 368 28.05 7.01 -1.66
C GLY A 368 27.46 7.40 -0.30
N THR A 369 26.54 6.62 0.29
CA THR A 369 25.97 6.91 1.63
C THR A 369 26.81 6.26 2.73
N SER A 370 27.88 6.93 3.16
CA SER A 370 28.78 6.45 4.22
C SER A 370 28.22 6.64 5.64
N VAL A 371 27.20 5.86 6.01
CA VAL A 371 26.93 5.59 7.44
C VAL A 371 28.03 4.63 7.91
N LEU A 372 28.84 5.05 8.89
CA LEU A 372 30.03 4.32 9.34
C LEU A 372 29.65 2.93 9.87
N LEU A 373 30.01 1.91 9.11
CA LEU A 373 29.84 0.48 9.43
C LEU A 373 31.14 -0.15 9.97
N THR A 374 32.21 0.64 10.07
CA THR A 374 33.44 0.31 10.80
C THR A 374 33.23 0.45 12.31
N ASP A 375 33.94 -0.38 13.09
CA ASP A 375 34.10 -0.37 14.56
C ASP A 375 33.11 -1.16 15.44
N VAL A 376 32.05 -1.76 14.90
CA VAL A 376 31.18 -2.66 15.72
C VAL A 376 31.80 -4.05 15.91
N ALA A 377 32.62 -4.52 14.97
CA ALA A 377 33.27 -5.83 15.03
C ALA A 377 34.43 -5.95 16.04
N SER A 378 34.91 -4.82 16.59
CA SER A 378 36.12 -4.74 17.44
C SER A 378 35.83 -4.31 18.88
N LYS A 379 34.60 -3.90 19.22
CA LYS A 379 34.23 -3.36 20.53
C LYS A 379 33.20 -4.18 21.33
N SER A 380 32.85 -5.37 20.86
CA SER A 380 31.89 -6.28 21.51
C SER A 380 32.51 -7.08 22.68
N ARG A 381 33.13 -6.39 23.65
CA ARG A 381 33.63 -6.99 24.90
C ARG A 381 33.28 -6.21 26.15
N ASP A 382 33.29 -4.87 26.09
CA ASP A 382 33.14 -4.02 27.28
C ASP A 382 32.03 -2.97 27.09
N ASN A 383 30.77 -3.41 27.27
CA ASN A 383 29.72 -2.66 27.97
C ASN A 383 28.49 -3.55 28.21
N GLU A 384 27.82 -3.30 29.33
CA GLU A 384 26.96 -4.25 30.03
C GLU A 384 25.51 -4.34 29.49
N GLU A 385 24.73 -5.23 30.10
CA GLU A 385 23.38 -5.62 29.70
C GLU A 385 22.31 -4.56 30.03
N GLU A 386 21.87 -3.78 29.04
CA GLU A 386 20.50 -3.23 29.04
C GLU A 386 19.56 -4.22 28.32
N GLU A 387 19.11 -5.25 29.04
CA GLU A 387 17.96 -6.06 28.63
C GLU A 387 16.68 -5.18 28.63
N PRO A 388 15.82 -5.26 27.59
CA PRO A 388 14.62 -4.44 27.50
C PRO A 388 13.59 -4.84 28.57
N SER A 389 13.45 -3.99 29.59
CA SER A 389 12.50 -4.19 30.67
C SER A 389 11.04 -3.99 30.21
N GLY A 390 10.13 -4.72 30.85
CA GLY A 390 8.69 -4.45 30.78
C GLY A 390 7.88 -5.41 29.92
N SER A 391 7.32 -6.45 30.56
CA SER A 391 6.12 -7.13 30.09
C SER A 391 4.95 -6.14 29.98
N ALA A 392 4.48 -5.89 28.76
CA ALA A 392 3.29 -5.06 28.52
C ALA A 392 2.00 -5.89 28.68
N GLU A 393 1.52 -6.02 29.92
CA GLU A 393 0.11 -6.37 30.14
C GLU A 393 -0.80 -5.23 29.69
N GLY A 394 -1.98 -5.58 29.17
CA GLY A 394 -2.87 -4.63 28.52
C GLY A 394 -3.62 -3.75 29.51
N GLY A 395 -3.05 -2.58 29.85
CA GLY A 395 -3.73 -1.53 30.60
C GLY A 395 -4.95 -0.98 29.85
N VAL A 396 -6.12 -1.59 30.04
CA VAL A 396 -7.40 -1.05 29.59
C VAL A 396 -7.78 0.10 30.51
N ALA A 397 -7.88 1.31 29.97
CA ALA A 397 -8.49 2.42 30.68
C ALA A 397 -10.02 2.21 30.74
N GLN A 398 -10.50 1.62 31.83
CA GLN A 398 -11.90 1.72 32.23
C GLN A 398 -12.05 2.89 33.22
N GLU A 399 -13.07 3.71 32.98
CA GLU A 399 -13.61 4.63 33.97
C GLU A 399 -14.48 3.80 34.93
N GLU A 400 -14.24 3.87 36.24
CA GLU A 400 -15.18 3.40 37.25
C GLU A 400 -15.32 4.43 38.38
N GLU A 401 -16.47 4.39 39.05
CA GLU A 401 -16.95 5.41 39.96
C GLU A 401 -16.35 5.26 41.38
N GLY A 402 -15.94 6.38 41.98
CA GLY A 402 -15.47 6.39 43.37
C GLY A 402 -16.64 6.25 44.35
N ASN A 403 -16.77 5.07 44.97
CA ASN A 403 -17.71 4.83 46.07
C ASN A 403 -16.95 4.38 47.34
N GLU A 404 -16.74 5.30 48.29
CA GLU A 404 -16.08 4.99 49.56
C GLU A 404 -17.05 4.38 50.59
N THR A 405 -16.73 3.17 51.05
CA THR A 405 -17.50 2.48 52.09
C THR A 405 -16.98 2.78 53.50
N VAL A 406 -17.85 3.27 54.40
CA VAL A 406 -17.81 2.95 55.86
C VAL A 406 -19.23 3.02 56.43
N GLY A 407 -19.60 2.10 57.34
CA GLY A 407 -20.64 2.37 58.35
C GLY A 407 -21.85 1.42 58.38
N SER A 408 -21.68 0.23 58.97
CA SER A 408 -22.82 -0.64 59.33
C SER A 408 -23.09 -0.60 60.83
N ALA A 409 -24.31 -0.19 61.24
CA ALA A 409 -24.88 -0.50 62.56
C ALA A 409 -26.40 -0.19 62.65
N ALA A 410 -27.09 -0.99 63.48
CA ALA A 410 -28.36 -0.71 64.18
C ALA A 410 -29.61 -0.26 63.37
N ALA A 411 -30.61 -1.14 63.30
CA ALA A 411 -31.98 -0.80 62.91
C ALA A 411 -32.87 -0.53 64.15
N VAL A 412 -33.63 0.57 64.14
CA VAL A 412 -34.75 0.84 65.07
C VAL A 412 -35.96 1.34 64.28
N ARG A 413 -37.16 1.04 64.78
CA ARG A 413 -38.46 1.08 64.07
C ARG A 413 -39.38 2.15 64.67
N ALA A 414 -39.85 3.10 63.86
CA ALA A 414 -40.88 4.07 64.24
C ALA A 414 -41.90 4.34 63.11
N LYS A 415 -43.12 4.76 63.50
CA LYS A 415 -44.32 5.07 62.69
C LYS A 415 -45.22 6.00 63.55
N PRO A 416 -46.28 6.66 63.02
CA PRO A 416 -46.39 7.37 61.73
C PRO A 416 -47.24 8.68 61.80
N SER A 417 -47.38 9.40 60.67
CA SER A 417 -48.58 10.21 60.27
C SER A 417 -48.95 11.47 61.10
N PRO A 418 -49.92 12.32 60.67
CA PRO A 418 -50.72 12.33 59.42
C PRO A 418 -50.65 13.68 58.62
N ASP A 419 -51.71 13.96 57.85
CA ASP A 419 -52.05 15.17 57.06
C ASP A 419 -51.44 15.31 55.64
N GLY A 420 -52.19 15.49 54.54
CA GLY A 420 -53.64 15.26 54.30
C GLY A 420 -54.39 16.40 53.60
N ILE A 421 -54.55 16.35 52.27
CA ILE A 421 -55.61 17.09 51.52
C ILE A 421 -55.84 16.50 50.10
N SER A 422 -57.03 16.80 49.57
CA SER A 422 -57.76 16.16 48.46
C SER A 422 -57.11 16.00 47.06
N MET A 423 -57.49 14.88 46.44
CA MET A 423 -57.66 14.60 44.99
C MET A 423 -58.60 15.62 44.28
N PRO A 424 -58.63 15.80 42.93
CA PRO A 424 -59.09 14.73 42.01
C PRO A 424 -58.51 14.64 40.59
N ASN A 425 -58.75 13.45 40.03
CA ASN A 425 -58.37 12.94 38.72
C ASN A 425 -59.37 13.39 37.60
N LYS A 426 -58.95 13.50 36.33
CA LYS A 426 -59.87 13.50 35.17
C LYS A 426 -59.22 13.06 33.84
N ARG A 427 -60.04 12.54 32.92
CA ARG A 427 -59.68 11.75 31.73
C ARG A 427 -59.81 12.53 30.40
N ALA A 428 -58.88 12.24 29.48
CA ALA A 428 -59.02 11.97 28.04
C ALA A 428 -59.82 12.89 27.07
N LYS A 429 -59.16 13.21 25.93
CA LYS A 429 -59.62 13.26 24.51
C LYS A 429 -58.37 13.66 23.67
N THR A 430 -57.87 12.96 22.64
CA THR A 430 -58.39 12.43 21.35
C THR A 430 -58.69 13.48 20.27
N MET A 431 -58.32 13.14 19.03
CA MET A 431 -58.42 13.86 17.75
C MET A 431 -57.21 14.74 17.36
N SER A 432 -56.88 14.99 16.08
CA SER A 432 -56.66 14.12 14.88
C SER A 432 -56.85 14.93 13.57
N SER A 433 -55.86 14.83 12.67
CA SER A 433 -55.95 14.95 11.19
C SER A 433 -56.23 16.31 10.50
N ILE A 434 -55.89 16.33 9.19
CA ILE A 434 -56.11 17.37 8.16
C ILE A 434 -55.07 18.53 8.25
N SER A 435 -54.05 18.64 7.37
CA SER A 435 -54.04 18.83 5.89
C SER A 435 -54.33 20.29 5.48
N PRO A 436 -53.73 20.83 4.39
CA PRO A 436 -53.71 20.27 3.04
C PRO A 436 -52.71 19.13 2.79
#